data_AF-A0A1H7A150-F1
#
_entry.id   AF-A0A1H7A150-F1
#
_cell.length_a   1.000
_cell.length_b   1.000
_cell.length_c   1.000
_cell.angle_alpha   90.00
_cell.angle_beta   90.00
_cell.angle_gamma   90.00
#
_symmetry.space_group_name_H-M   'P 1'
#
loop_
_entity.id
_entity.type
_entity.pdbx_description
1 polymer ?
#
loop_
_entity_poly.entity_id
_entity_poly.type
_entity_poly.pdbx_seq_one_letter_code
_entity_poly.pdbx_strand_id
1 'polypeptide(L)'
;MGIQYEVTAITGKYTDRDGNEKNRYAKLGVVMETKNGPMLKLETIPLGWDGFAYLNEPRAKDEQPRGQRQGNRAPAQSPNDPEDLPF
;
A
#
# COMPACT_ATOMS: atom_id res chain seq x y z
N MET A 1 -15.99 -8.70 -17.23
CA MET A 1 -14.60 -9.13 -16.92
C MET A 1 -14.39 -8.88 -15.44
N GLY A 2 -14.35 -9.96 -14.65
CA GLY A 2 -14.10 -9.88 -13.21
C GLY A 2 -12.62 -10.03 -12.91
N ILE A 3 -12.18 -9.47 -11.78
CA ILE A 3 -10.86 -9.79 -11.22
C ILE A 3 -10.96 -11.21 -10.65
N GLN A 4 -10.09 -12.10 -11.12
CA GLN A 4 -10.02 -13.48 -10.64
C GLN A 4 -9.02 -13.62 -9.49
N TYR A 5 -7.88 -12.93 -9.57
CA TYR A 5 -6.86 -12.95 -8.52
C TYR A 5 -6.22 -11.57 -8.32
N GLU A 6 -5.79 -11.30 -7.09
CA GLU A 6 -4.82 -10.25 -6.77
C GLU A 6 -3.41 -10.82 -6.75
N VAL A 7 -2.49 -10.13 -7.43
CA VAL A 7 -1.10 -10.54 -7.52
C VAL A 7 -0.29 -9.78 -6.47
N THR A 8 0.30 -10.49 -5.52
CA THR A 8 1.18 -9.90 -4.49
C THR A 8 2.54 -10.55 -4.47
N ALA A 9 3.55 -9.83 -4.00
CA ALA A 9 4.91 -10.35 -3.89
C ALA A 9 5.64 -9.80 -2.68
N ILE A 10 6.69 -10.50 -2.26
CA ILE A 10 7.61 -10.00 -1.25
C ILE A 10 8.56 -9.01 -1.92
N THR A 11 8.55 -7.76 -1.47
CA THR A 11 9.40 -6.68 -2.00
C THR A 11 10.49 -6.26 -1.04
N GLY A 12 10.59 -6.94 0.12
CA GLY A 12 11.62 -6.71 1.11
C GLY A 12 11.19 -7.23 2.48
N LYS A 13 11.89 -6.76 3.51
CA LYS A 13 11.57 -7.04 4.92
C LYS A 13 11.47 -5.74 5.72
N TYR A 14 10.82 -5.79 6.86
CA TYR A 14 10.81 -4.70 7.83
C TYR A 14 10.80 -5.26 9.25
N THR A 15 11.40 -4.52 10.18
CA THR A 15 11.35 -4.84 11.60
C THR A 15 10.10 -4.20 12.21
N ASP A 16 9.32 -4.98 12.95
CA ASP A 16 8.21 -4.43 13.71
C ASP A 16 8.66 -3.77 15.02
N ARG A 17 7.71 -3.20 15.78
CA ARG A 17 8.00 -2.50 17.03
C ARG A 17 8.57 -3.42 18.12
N ASP A 18 8.33 -4.72 17.99
CA ASP A 18 8.75 -5.76 18.93
C ASP A 18 10.12 -6.36 18.53
N GLY A 19 10.74 -5.85 17.45
CA GLY A 19 12.05 -6.28 16.98
C GLY A 19 12.03 -7.48 16.03
N ASN A 20 10.86 -7.97 15.61
CA ASN A 20 10.77 -9.13 14.73
C ASN A 20 10.87 -8.73 13.26
N GLU A 21 11.65 -9.48 12.47
CA GLU A 21 11.66 -9.34 11.02
C GLU A 21 10.38 -9.90 10.40
N LYS A 22 9.72 -9.11 9.56
CA LYS A 22 8.53 -9.50 8.79
C LYS A 22 8.71 -9.20 7.31
N ASN A 23 8.17 -10.09 6.48
CA ASN A 23 8.14 -9.89 5.04
C ASN A 23 7.22 -8.72 4.68
N ARG A 24 7.70 -7.85 3.79
CA ARG A 24 6.92 -6.78 3.19
C ARG A 24 6.25 -7.32 1.94
N TYR A 25 4.94 -7.47 1.98
CA TYR A 25 4.14 -7.82 0.81
C TYR A 25 3.63 -6.55 0.12
N ALA A 26 3.71 -6.52 -1.20
CA ALA A 26 3.12 -5.46 -2.02
C ALA A 26 2.23 -6.07 -3.10
N LYS A 27 1.12 -5.39 -3.42
CA LYS A 27 0.27 -5.74 -4.55
C LYS A 27 0.92 -5.23 -5.85
N LEU A 28 1.13 -6.13 -6.80
CA LEU A 28 1.72 -5.83 -8.11
C LEU A 28 0.66 -5.58 -9.17
N GLY A 29 -0.51 -6.23 -9.04
CA GLY A 29 -1.55 -6.18 -10.06
C GLY A 29 -2.67 -7.18 -9.82
N VAL A 30 -3.30 -7.61 -10.91
CA VAL A 30 -4.44 -8.53 -10.90
C VAL A 30 -4.41 -9.49 -12.08
N VAL A 31 -4.97 -10.67 -11.91
CA VAL A 31 -5.37 -11.56 -13.01
C VAL A 31 -6.85 -11.36 -13.26
N MET A 32 -7.22 -11.15 -14.52
CA MET A 32 -8.59 -10.91 -14.95
C MET A 32 -8.98 -11.91 -16.03
N GLU A 33 -10.24 -12.33 -16.02
CA GLU A 33 -10.76 -13.18 -17.09
C GLU A 33 -11.07 -12.33 -18.34
N THR A 34 -10.52 -12.74 -19.48
CA THR A 34 -10.73 -12.09 -20.77
C THR A 34 -11.25 -13.09 -21.81
N LYS A 35 -11.68 -12.61 -22.98
CA LYS A 35 -12.11 -13.48 -24.09
C LYS A 35 -11.01 -14.43 -24.59
N ASN A 36 -9.75 -14.16 -24.30
CA ASN A 36 -8.59 -14.97 -24.68
C ASN A 36 -8.06 -15.81 -23.51
N GLY A 37 -8.82 -15.91 -22.41
CA GLY A 37 -8.42 -16.55 -21.16
C GLY A 37 -7.88 -15.58 -20.10
N PRO A 38 -7.32 -16.11 -19.00
CA PRO A 38 -6.79 -15.32 -17.90
C PRO A 38 -5.64 -14.42 -18.36
N MET A 39 -5.69 -13.14 -18.00
CA MET A 39 -4.65 -12.17 -18.33
C MET A 39 -4.14 -11.47 -17.07
N LEU A 40 -2.81 -11.47 -16.91
CA LEU A 40 -2.13 -10.70 -15.88
C LEU A 40 -1.99 -9.24 -16.31
N LYS A 41 -2.50 -8.32 -15.48
CA LYS A 41 -2.23 -6.88 -15.58
C LYS A 41 -1.39 -6.46 -14.38
N LEU A 42 -0.16 -6.03 -14.66
CA LEU A 42 0.72 -5.43 -13.66
C LEU A 42 0.53 -3.91 -13.65
N GLU A 43 0.34 -3.35 -12.47
CA GLU A 43 0.26 -1.89 -12.23
C GLU A 43 1.52 -1.37 -11.52
N THR A 44 2.27 -2.27 -10.88
CA THR A 44 3.54 -1.96 -10.23
C THR A 44 4.55 -3.05 -10.54
N ILE A 45 5.73 -2.65 -11.00
CA ILE A 45 6.87 -3.54 -11.23
C ILE A 45 7.77 -3.48 -9.99
N PRO A 46 7.93 -4.57 -9.24
CA PRO A 46 8.79 -4.58 -8.07
C PRO A 46 10.26 -4.61 -8.49
N LEU A 47 11.10 -3.86 -7.78
CA LEU A 47 12.55 -3.93 -7.90
C LEU A 47 13.13 -4.80 -6.79
N GLY A 48 14.10 -5.65 -7.11
CA GLY A 48 14.81 -6.47 -6.11
C GLY A 48 13.98 -7.62 -5.52
N TRP A 49 12.92 -8.06 -6.19
CA TRP A 49 12.20 -9.29 -5.83
C TRP A 49 12.82 -10.54 -6.45
N ASP A 50 12.42 -11.70 -5.95
CA ASP A 50 12.89 -13.03 -6.36
C ASP A 50 12.22 -13.58 -7.64
N GLY A 51 11.27 -12.83 -8.21
CA GLY A 51 10.50 -13.24 -9.39
C GLY A 51 9.22 -14.01 -9.08
N PHE A 52 8.89 -14.25 -7.81
CA PHE A 52 7.73 -15.04 -7.42
C PHE A 52 6.58 -14.18 -6.89
N ALA A 53 5.38 -14.43 -7.42
CA ALA A 53 4.16 -13.76 -6.99
C ALA A 53 3.12 -14.77 -6.50
N TYR A 54 2.36 -14.37 -5.49
CA TYR A 54 1.18 -15.07 -5.01
C TYR A 54 -0.05 -14.59 -5.77
N LEU A 55 -0.92 -15.54 -6.14
CA LEU A 55 -2.24 -15.28 -6.70
C LEU A 55 -3.28 -15.51 -5.61
N ASN A 56 -3.80 -14.42 -5.04
CA ASN A 56 -4.76 -14.48 -3.95
C ASN A 56 -6.17 -14.24 -4.48
N GLU A 57 -7.17 -14.87 -3.88
CA GLU A 57 -8.55 -14.55 -4.21
C GLU A 57 -8.85 -13.07 -3.89
N PRO A 58 -9.66 -12.38 -4.69
CA PRO A 58 -9.97 -10.97 -4.48
C PRO A 58 -10.74 -10.85 -3.17
N ARG A 59 -10.26 -9.99 -2.26
CA ARG A 59 -10.98 -9.72 -1.01
C ARG A 59 -12.37 -9.19 -1.33
N ALA A 60 -13.37 -9.66 -0.59
CA ALA A 60 -14.73 -9.15 -0.70
C ALA A 60 -14.71 -7.62 -0.54
N LYS A 61 -15.45 -6.92 -1.40
CA LYS A 61 -15.40 -5.46 -1.54
C LYS A 61 -15.83 -4.71 -0.26
N ASP A 62 -16.44 -5.43 0.69
CA ASP A 62 -16.95 -4.92 1.96
C ASP A 62 -15.90 -4.94 3.10
N GLU A 63 -14.74 -5.59 2.91
CA GLU A 63 -13.66 -5.67 3.89
C GLU A 63 -12.44 -4.83 3.50
N GLN A 64 -12.62 -3.66 2.87
CA GLN A 64 -11.54 -2.68 2.88
C GLN A 64 -11.49 -2.06 4.28
N PRO A 65 -10.48 -2.35 5.13
CA PRO A 65 -10.13 -1.38 6.16
C PRO A 65 -9.78 -0.11 5.39
N ARG A 66 -10.58 0.95 5.58
CA ARG A 66 -10.23 2.32 5.20
C ARG A 66 -8.96 2.67 5.96
N GLY A 67 -7.82 2.20 5.47
CA GLY A 67 -6.50 2.59 5.91
C GLY A 67 -6.44 4.09 5.77
N GLN A 68 -6.48 4.75 6.92
CA GLN A 68 -6.42 6.19 7.06
C GLN A 68 -5.26 6.69 6.19
N ARG A 69 -5.59 7.42 5.12
CA ARG A 69 -4.65 8.36 4.51
C ARG A 69 -4.38 9.41 5.57
N GLN A 70 -3.42 9.13 6.45
CA GLN A 70 -2.82 10.10 7.35
C GLN A 70 -2.07 11.09 6.47
N GLY A 71 -2.82 12.08 5.98
CA GLY A 71 -2.31 13.23 5.28
C GLY A 71 -1.52 14.08 6.28
N ASN A 72 -0.22 13.84 6.29
CA ASN A 72 0.81 14.66 6.89
C ASN A 72 0.70 16.10 6.35
N ARG A 73 -0.02 17.00 7.05
CA ARG A 73 0.17 18.45 6.92
C ARG A 73 1.05 18.89 8.09
N ALA A 74 2.26 19.34 7.76
CA ALA A 74 3.23 19.89 8.69
C ALA A 74 2.65 21.10 9.47
N PRO A 75 3.10 21.36 10.71
CA PRO A 75 2.78 22.60 11.41
C PRO A 75 3.60 23.75 10.83
N ALA A 76 2.93 24.71 10.19
CA ALA A 76 3.54 25.99 9.81
C ALA A 76 3.30 27.02 10.92
N GLN A 77 4.35 27.24 11.71
CA GLN A 77 4.81 28.50 12.32
C GLN A 77 3.82 29.31 13.20
N SER A 78 4.14 29.42 14.48
CA SER A 78 3.69 30.50 15.36
C SER A 78 4.33 31.83 14.93
N PRO A 79 3.56 32.90 14.68
CA PRO A 79 4.09 34.25 14.76
C PRO A 79 4.17 34.63 16.24
N ASN A 80 5.39 34.84 16.72
CA ASN A 80 5.59 35.70 17.89
C ASN A 80 5.26 37.12 17.45
N ASP A 81 4.09 37.65 17.80
CA ASP A 81 3.82 39.10 17.78
C ASP A 81 4.02 39.65 19.20
N PRO A 82 5.08 40.45 19.45
CA PRO A 82 5.33 41.08 20.74
C PRO A 82 4.49 42.36 21.00
N GLU A 83 3.31 42.51 20.41
CA GLU A 83 2.50 43.76 20.50
C GLU A 83 1.32 43.71 21.48
N ASP A 84 1.32 42.82 22.48
CA ASP A 84 0.27 42.82 23.52
C ASP A 84 0.86 42.66 24.94
N LEU A 85 1.69 43.64 25.33
CA LEU A 85 2.00 43.90 26.74
C LEU A 85 1.08 45.03 27.24
N PRO A 86 0.15 44.78 28.18
CA PRO A 86 -0.46 45.87 28.92
C PRO A 86 0.62 46.59 29.74
N PHE A 87 0.54 47.92 29.76
CA PHE A 87 1.48 48.89 30.36
C PHE A 87 2.07 48.49 31.72
#